data_AF-A0A6L3YYJ7-F1
#
_entry.id   AF-A0A6L3YYJ7-F1
#
_cell.length_a   1.000
_cell.length_b   1.000
_cell.length_c   1.000
_cell.angle_alpha   90.00
_cell.angle_beta   90.00
_cell.angle_gamma   90.00
#
_symmetry.space_group_name_H-M   'P 1'
#
loop_
_entity.id
_entity.type
_entity.pdbx_description
1 polymer ?
#
loop_
_entity_poly.entity_id
_entity_poly.type
_entity_poly.pdbx_seq_one_letter_code
_entity_poly.pdbx_strand_id
1 'polypeptide(L)'
;MPTSKFSSIGNLYCEGKNLGSVSYSISILTEGEKTFTKGVLWASMDMLRQAYSSELVQLSSEKGDGLLSVDVQNVGIHGSADFILVGKHTF
;
A
#
# COMPACT_ATOMS: atom_id res chain seq x y z
N MET A 1 -13.13 17.24 8.05
CA MET A 1 -13.00 16.07 7.16
C MET A 1 -12.35 14.96 7.97
N PRO A 2 -13.00 13.81 8.22
CA PRO A 2 -12.33 12.72 8.90
C PRO A 2 -11.23 12.20 7.97
N THR A 3 -9.99 12.51 8.35
CA THR A 3 -8.75 12.04 7.73
C THR A 3 -8.21 10.97 8.66
N SER A 4 -8.77 9.76 8.57
CA SER A 4 -8.23 8.64 9.34
C SER A 4 -6.94 8.20 8.67
N LYS A 5 -5.82 8.57 9.27
CA LYS A 5 -4.49 8.10 8.88
C LYS A 5 -4.04 7.05 9.88
N PHE A 6 -3.58 5.92 9.37
CA PHE A 6 -2.89 4.93 10.18
C PHE A 6 -1.57 4.55 9.54
N SER A 7 -0.63 4.12 10.38
CA SER A 7 0.67 3.62 9.97
C SER A 7 0.89 2.28 10.65
N SER A 8 1.50 1.35 9.93
CA SER A 8 1.80 0.01 10.42
C SER A 8 2.95 -0.57 9.59
N ILE A 9 3.40 -1.75 9.98
CA ILE A 9 4.43 -2.52 9.30
C ILE A 9 3.74 -3.75 8.71
N GLY A 10 4.12 -4.10 7.49
CA GLY A 10 3.55 -5.24 6.78
C GLY A 10 4.61 -5.91 5.94
N ASN A 11 4.24 -6.97 5.24
CA ASN A 11 5.06 -7.60 4.22
C ASN A 11 4.50 -7.26 2.84
N LEU A 12 5.38 -6.93 1.90
CA LEU A 12 5.04 -6.69 0.52
C LEU A 12 5.17 -7.99 -0.28
N TYR A 13 4.16 -8.29 -1.07
CA TYR A 13 4.11 -9.45 -1.94
C TYR A 13 3.97 -8.99 -3.38
N CYS A 14 4.76 -9.56 -4.28
CA CYS A 14 4.67 -9.32 -5.72
C CYS A 14 4.51 -10.67 -6.41
N GLU A 15 3.46 -10.82 -7.23
CA GLU A 15 3.16 -12.09 -7.91
C GLU A 15 3.11 -13.29 -6.94
N GLY A 16 2.56 -13.07 -5.74
CA GLY A 16 2.50 -14.08 -4.67
C GLY A 16 3.82 -14.36 -3.94
N LYS A 17 4.94 -13.73 -4.32
CA LYS A 17 6.23 -13.86 -3.63
C LYS A 17 6.39 -12.78 -2.57
N ASN A 18 6.71 -13.19 -1.34
CA ASN A 18 7.06 -12.27 -0.26
C ASN A 18 8.41 -11.60 -0.55
N LEU A 19 8.42 -10.28 -0.72
CA LEU A 19 9.63 -9.48 -0.92
C LEU A 19 10.27 -9.03 0.39
N GLY A 20 9.50 -8.96 1.47
CA GLY A 20 9.98 -8.60 2.79
C GLY A 20 9.11 -7.56 3.51
N SER A 21 9.60 -7.15 4.68
CA SER A 21 8.92 -6.22 5.55
C SER A 21 9.06 -4.78 5.09
N VAL A 22 7.95 -4.05 5.07
CA VAL A 22 7.83 -2.65 4.64
C VAL A 22 7.03 -1.86 5.67
N SER A 23 7.39 -0.59 5.83
CA SER A 23 6.58 0.36 6.60
C SER A 23 5.58 1.00 5.66
N TYR A 24 4.35 1.21 6.10
CA TYR A 24 3.35 1.89 5.28
C TYR A 24 2.45 2.78 6.12
N SER A 25 1.84 3.75 5.46
CA SER A 25 0.78 4.56 6.02
C SER A 25 -0.36 4.66 5.03
N ILE A 26 -1.58 4.41 5.51
CA ILE A 26 -2.80 4.53 4.74
C ILE A 26 -3.59 5.72 5.26
N SER A 27 -4.06 6.56 4.35
CA SER A 27 -4.92 7.69 4.59
C SER A 27 -6.26 7.46 3.89
N ILE A 28 -7.32 7.43 4.69
CA ILE A 28 -8.69 7.34 4.20
C ILE A 28 -9.23 8.76 4.06
N LEU A 29 -9.56 9.12 2.83
CA LEU A 29 -10.11 10.42 2.44
C LEU A 29 -11.58 10.23 2.06
N THR A 30 -12.48 10.81 2.85
CA THR A 30 -13.91 10.83 2.53
C THR A 30 -14.27 12.19 1.94
N GLU A 31 -14.53 12.23 0.63
CA GLU A 31 -15.02 13.40 -0.09
C GLU A 31 -16.45 13.16 -0.56
N GLY A 32 -17.42 13.76 0.14
CA GLY A 32 -18.85 13.52 -0.09
C GLY A 32 -19.22 12.05 0.19
N GLU A 33 -19.85 11.39 -0.78
CA GLU A 33 -20.20 9.95 -0.72
C GLU A 33 -19.05 9.03 -1.17
N LYS A 34 -17.90 9.58 -1.59
CA LYS A 34 -16.77 8.79 -2.08
C LYS A 34 -15.70 8.63 -1.00
N THR A 35 -15.26 7.40 -0.81
CA THR A 35 -14.12 7.06 0.04
C THR A 35 -12.94 6.68 -0.84
N PHE A 36 -11.84 7.42 -0.71
CA PHE A 36 -10.59 7.14 -1.38
C PHE A 36 -9.58 6.67 -0.35
N THR A 37 -8.95 5.52 -0.62
CA THR A 37 -7.90 5.01 0.26
C THR A 37 -6.58 5.05 -0.48
N LYS A 38 -5.72 5.97 -0.05
CA LYS A 38 -4.37 6.15 -0.58
C LYS A 38 -3.37 5.83 0.50
N GLY A 39 -2.18 5.39 0.12
CA GLY A 39 -1.11 5.16 1.06
C GLY A 39 0.24 5.56 0.53
N VAL A 40 1.20 5.59 1.45
CA VAL A 40 2.62 5.72 1.17
C VAL A 40 3.28 4.52 1.81
N LEU A 41 4.13 3.83 1.08
CA LEU A 41 4.95 2.75 1.59
C LEU A 41 6.43 3.11 1.49
N TRP A 42 7.22 2.60 2.43
CA TRP A 42 8.66 2.80 2.53
C TRP A 42 9.35 1.45 2.54
N ALA A 43 10.24 1.26 1.57
CA ALA A 43 10.97 0.01 1.37
C ALA A 43 12.29 0.29 0.63
N SER A 44 13.12 -0.74 0.47
CA SER A 44 14.31 -0.64 -0.38
C SER A 44 13.93 -0.31 -1.83
N MET A 45 14.78 0.46 -2.52
CA MET A 45 14.54 0.84 -3.92
C MET A 45 14.33 -0.36 -4.84
N ASP A 46 15.02 -1.48 -4.59
CA ASP A 46 14.84 -2.71 -5.36
C ASP A 46 13.44 -3.30 -5.19
N MET A 47 12.92 -3.35 -3.95
CA MET A 47 11.53 -3.79 -3.70
C MET A 47 10.51 -2.87 -4.36
N LEU A 48 10.71 -1.55 -4.28
CA LEU A 48 9.78 -0.58 -4.88
C LEU A 48 9.74 -0.68 -6.41
N ARG A 49 10.91 -0.86 -7.04
CA ARG A 49 11.00 -1.07 -8.49
C ARG A 49 10.35 -2.37 -8.92
N GLN A 50 10.53 -3.43 -8.14
CA GLN A 50 9.88 -4.70 -8.41
C GLN A 50 8.36 -4.58 -8.27
N ALA A 51 7.88 -3.94 -7.21
CA ALA A 51 6.45 -3.72 -7.00
C ALA A 51 5.83 -2.86 -8.11
N TYR A 52 6.49 -1.77 -8.50
CA TYR A 52 6.02 -0.91 -9.60
C TYR A 52 5.94 -1.64 -10.96
N SER A 53 6.80 -2.65 -11.17
CA SER A 53 6.81 -3.44 -12.41
C SER A 53 5.97 -4.72 -12.35
N SER A 54 5.34 -5.02 -11.22
CA SER A 54 4.53 -6.23 -11.05
C SER A 54 3.06 -5.99 -11.41
N GLU A 55 2.39 -7.00 -11.95
CA GLU A 55 0.96 -6.91 -12.28
C GLU A 55 0.10 -7.07 -11.02
N LEU A 56 0.57 -7.88 -10.07
CA LEU A 56 -0.07 -8.11 -8.78
C LEU A 56 0.86 -7.73 -7.64
N VAL A 57 0.49 -6.67 -6.92
CA VAL A 57 1.14 -6.26 -5.67
C VAL A 57 0.15 -6.36 -4.52
N GLN A 58 0.58 -6.97 -3.44
CA GLN A 58 -0.25 -7.14 -2.24
C GLN A 58 0.53 -6.79 -0.98
N LEU A 59 -0.17 -6.25 0.00
CA LEU A 59 0.39 -5.79 1.26
C LEU A 59 -0.33 -6.50 2.40
N SER A 60 0.41 -7.19 3.28
CA SER A 60 -0.21 -7.71 4.51
C SER A 60 -0.42 -6.56 5.49
N SER A 61 -1.63 -6.43 6.01
CA SER A 61 -1.93 -5.47 7.06
C SER A 61 -2.27 -6.19 8.36
N GLU A 62 -1.71 -5.74 9.49
CA GLU A 62 -2.15 -6.23 10.81
C GLU A 62 -3.57 -5.76 11.16
N LYS A 63 -4.09 -4.75 10.46
CA LYS A 63 -5.42 -4.18 10.69
C LYS A 63 -6.50 -4.70 9.75
N GLY A 64 -6.16 -5.57 8.80
CA GLY A 64 -7.11 -6.12 7.84
C GLY A 64 -7.04 -7.64 7.79
N ASP A 65 -8.18 -8.28 7.52
CA ASP A 65 -8.19 -9.72 7.22
C ASP A 65 -7.62 -9.94 5.81
N GLY A 66 -6.38 -10.45 5.76
CA GLY A 66 -5.74 -10.91 4.52
C GLY A 66 -4.80 -9.90 3.85
N LEU A 67 -4.57 -10.12 2.55
CA LEU A 67 -3.64 -9.34 1.74
C LEU A 67 -4.38 -8.23 1.00
N LEU A 68 -4.01 -6.98 1.28
CA LEU A 68 -4.53 -5.81 0.60
C LEU A 68 -3.91 -5.71 -0.80
N SER A 69 -4.71 -5.78 -1.85
CA SER A 69 -4.21 -5.54 -3.21
C SER A 69 -3.95 -4.05 -3.39
N VAL A 70 -2.73 -3.70 -3.77
CA VAL A 70 -2.27 -2.32 -3.91
C VAL A 70 -1.75 -2.10 -5.32
N ASP A 71 -1.94 -0.90 -5.84
CA ASP A 71 -1.30 -0.44 -7.06
C ASP A 71 -0.27 0.62 -6.68
N VAL A 72 1.00 0.32 -6.97
CA VAL A 72 2.15 1.14 -6.56
C VAL A 72 2.42 2.18 -7.62
N GLN A 73 2.45 3.44 -7.20
CA GLN A 73 2.60 4.60 -8.06
C GLN A 73 3.72 5.51 -7.52
N ASN A 74 4.24 6.40 -8.36
CA ASN A 74 5.19 7.45 -7.95
C ASN A 74 6.32 6.96 -7.04
N VAL A 75 7.16 6.02 -7.53
CA VAL A 75 8.34 5.57 -6.78
C VAL A 75 9.33 6.73 -6.65
N GLY A 76 9.46 7.23 -5.42
CA GLY A 76 10.38 8.29 -5.04
C GLY A 76 11.81 7.78 -4.89
N ILE A 77 12.77 8.67 -5.10
CA ILE A 77 14.21 8.35 -5.06
C ILE A 77 14.76 8.01 -3.66
N HIS A 78 13.99 8.26 -2.60
CA HIS A 78 14.40 8.06 -1.21
C HIS A 78 13.85 6.77 -0.58
N GLY A 79 13.41 5.79 -1.38
CA GLY A 79 12.84 4.56 -0.85
C GLY A 79 11.41 4.73 -0.32
N SER A 80 10.63 5.59 -0.97
CA SER A 80 9.19 5.75 -0.72
C SER A 80 8.41 5.57 -2.02
N ALA A 81 7.22 5.02 -1.98
CA ALA A 81 6.29 5.01 -3.10
C ALA A 81 4.87 5.31 -2.63
N ASP A 82 4.11 5.97 -3.48
CA ASP A 82 2.67 6.10 -3.26
C ASP A 82 1.99 4.79 -3.67
N PHE A 83 0.83 4.50 -3.09
CA PHE A 83 -0.02 3.42 -3.59
C PHE A 83 -1.48 3.74 -3.38
N ILE A 84 -2.32 3.08 -4.16
CA ILE A 84 -3.77 3.06 -3.95
C ILE A 84 -4.22 1.64 -3.66
N LEU A 85 -5.29 1.48 -2.89
CA LEU A 85 -5.91 0.17 -2.74
C LEU A 85 -6.78 -0.15 -3.94
N VAL A 86 -6.60 -1.35 -4.48
CA VAL A 86 -7.36 -1.84 -5.61
C VAL A 86 -8.34 -2.92 -5.12
N GLY A 87 -9.63 -2.72 -5.39
CA GLY A 87 -10.70 -3.62 -4.96
C GLY A 87 -11.48 -3.13 -3.74
N LYS A 88 -12.51 -3.90 -3.35
CA LYS A 88 -13.31 -3.61 -2.15
C LYS A 88 -12.58 -4.13 -0.92
N HIS A 89 -12.04 -3.23 -0.12
CA HIS A 89 -11.42 -3.55 1.17
C HIS A 89 -12.27 -2.96 2.29
N THR A 90 -12.60 -3.79 3.28
CA THR A 90 -13.29 -3.37 4.50
C THR A 90 -12.23 -3.23 5.59
N PHE A 91 -12.09 -2.03 6.15
CA PHE A 91 -11.17 -1.70 7.23
C PHE A 91 -11.86 -1.76 8.59
#